data_AF-U9W9V0-F1
#
_entry.id   AF-U9W9V0-F1
#
_cell.length_a   1.000
_cell.length_b   1.000
_cell.length_c   1.000
_cell.angle_alpha   90.00
_cell.angle_beta   90.00
_cell.angle_gamma   90.00
#
_symmetry.space_group_name_H-M   'P 1'
#
loop_
_entity.id
_entity.type
_entity.pdbx_description
1 polymer ?
#
loop_
_entity_poly.entity_id
_entity_poly.type
_entity_poly.pdbx_seq_one_letter_code
_entity_poly.pdbx_strand_id
1 'polypeptide(L)'
;MSDNIFQEIWDADQGGNGVPALRPDEARNETQGYVVVDERATEVDSEHQVLKEVVIPADKLETYQLCERIFDNYALERAVREQVSPEETQEELDFIDAILPTPPIKKAQQFLEASLDLTISQSLMAAMIKETWFDMGTAGGQQDASGFEHVFVGEQSSKASKAGGYHFWYKYHLDDAGQSVIPGHDGQDRIQYLGTRYEKAKEPEKGVLVPEVVTLELTWHAPLGDGSHNTKRLHKPIGGFFVGCSPEGLIALGLVRCRTQSNKITRINGAEYQLDLHRLDNNRNAIRTFFPRFRRADVIDIDDDKDKDKDEDQDKDQTPGNTESSRFRIVAAMVNPQNPEGGREFIQIINASQQTASLLGWQVVAPNGTRFELADIAVAPGDVFKFIVPTSQGVLRNKAGTIRLRSPEGDMVLDYPYSGDQARKENKPILFG
;
A
#
# COMPACT_ATOMS: atom_id res chain seq x y z
N MET A 1 -15.98 -14.70 -10.20
CA MET A 1 -15.13 -14.37 -9.02
C MET A 1 -14.51 -13.02 -9.30
N SER A 2 -14.26 -12.20 -8.28
CA SER A 2 -13.60 -10.90 -8.53
C SER A 2 -12.19 -11.12 -9.04
N ASP A 3 -11.87 -10.56 -10.21
CA ASP A 3 -10.52 -10.57 -10.77
C ASP A 3 -9.55 -9.69 -9.96
N ASN A 4 -10.06 -8.94 -8.96
CA ASN A 4 -9.27 -8.01 -8.17
C ASN A 4 -9.48 -8.12 -6.65
N ILE A 5 -9.57 -9.35 -6.12
CA ILE A 5 -9.72 -9.59 -4.68
C ILE A 5 -8.64 -8.90 -3.82
N PHE A 6 -7.40 -8.81 -4.29
CA PHE A 6 -6.33 -8.22 -3.49
C PHE A 6 -6.48 -6.70 -3.34
N GLN A 7 -6.97 -5.98 -4.36
CA GLN A 7 -7.39 -4.59 -4.19
C GLN A 7 -8.58 -4.48 -3.23
N GLU A 8 -9.57 -5.37 -3.31
CA GLU A 8 -10.73 -5.32 -2.40
C GLU A 8 -10.34 -5.55 -0.93
N ILE A 9 -9.39 -6.45 -0.68
CA ILE A 9 -8.82 -6.65 0.66
C ILE A 9 -8.04 -5.40 1.08
N TRP A 10 -7.22 -4.83 0.19
CA TRP A 10 -6.48 -3.60 0.45
C TRP A 10 -7.40 -2.43 0.81
N ASP A 11 -8.44 -2.17 0.01
CA ASP A 11 -9.40 -1.10 0.24
C ASP A 11 -10.15 -1.28 1.57
N ALA A 12 -10.51 -2.53 1.89
CA ALA A 12 -11.16 -2.85 3.16
C ALA A 12 -10.20 -2.68 4.35
N ASP A 13 -8.92 -2.98 4.16
CA ASP A 13 -7.87 -2.77 5.16
C ASP A 13 -7.63 -1.29 5.42
N GLN A 14 -7.44 -0.49 4.36
CA GLN A 14 -7.21 0.95 4.45
C GLN A 14 -8.42 1.73 4.98
N GLY A 15 -9.63 1.22 4.75
CA GLY A 15 -10.86 1.72 5.38
C GLY A 15 -11.05 1.28 6.85
N GLY A 16 -10.21 0.35 7.33
CA GLY A 16 -10.15 -0.12 8.71
C GLY A 16 -8.81 0.23 9.37
N ASN A 17 -8.08 -0.78 9.83
CA ASN A 17 -6.86 -0.60 10.63
C ASN A 17 -5.59 -0.34 9.82
N GLY A 18 -5.64 -0.49 8.49
CA GLY A 18 -4.58 -0.03 7.60
C GLY A 18 -4.42 1.48 7.67
N VAL A 19 -3.22 1.96 7.37
CA VAL A 19 -2.88 3.38 7.29
C VAL A 19 -2.24 3.68 5.93
N PRO A 20 -2.58 4.80 5.27
CA PRO A 20 -2.03 5.14 3.97
C PRO A 20 -0.51 5.32 4.05
N ALA A 21 0.21 4.74 3.08
CA ALA A 21 1.60 5.07 2.84
C ALA A 21 1.68 6.32 1.96
N LEU A 22 2.54 7.26 2.34
CA LEU A 22 2.65 8.60 1.76
C LEU A 22 4.09 8.87 1.36
N ARG A 23 4.29 9.61 0.28
CA ARG A 23 5.58 10.26 -0.01
C ARG A 23 5.76 11.48 0.91
N PRO A 24 7.01 11.92 1.17
CA PRO A 24 7.32 13.07 2.01
C PRO A 24 6.53 14.36 1.69
N ASP A 25 6.23 14.57 0.41
CA ASP A 25 5.52 15.72 -0.13
C ASP A 25 3.99 15.62 -0.03
N GLU A 26 3.44 14.46 0.34
CA GLU A 26 2.00 14.25 0.43
C GLU A 26 1.42 14.74 1.77
N ALA A 27 0.16 15.17 1.71
CA ALA A 27 -0.56 15.70 2.86
C ALA A 27 -0.78 14.63 3.94
N ARG A 28 -0.45 14.98 5.18
CA ARG A 28 -0.60 14.12 6.35
C ARG A 28 -1.97 14.30 6.98
N ASN A 29 -2.58 13.20 7.42
CA ASN A 29 -3.83 13.21 8.19
C ASN A 29 -3.67 12.35 9.44
N GLU A 30 -3.40 12.97 10.58
CA GLU A 30 -3.17 12.27 11.84
C GLU A 30 -4.39 11.48 12.32
N THR A 31 -5.61 11.92 12.00
CA THR A 31 -6.84 11.21 12.40
C THR A 31 -7.00 9.91 11.62
N GLN A 32 -6.60 9.89 10.35
CA GLN A 32 -6.60 8.67 9.55
C GLN A 32 -5.39 7.76 9.86
N GLY A 33 -4.30 8.36 10.33
CA GLY A 33 -2.99 7.72 10.39
C GLY A 33 -2.29 7.76 9.05
N TYR A 34 -0.97 7.51 9.07
CA TYR A 34 -0.16 7.44 7.87
C TYR A 34 1.23 6.84 8.15
N VAL A 35 1.93 6.46 7.09
CA VAL A 35 3.37 6.15 7.10
C VAL A 35 4.05 6.94 5.98
N VAL A 36 5.01 7.80 6.31
CA VAL A 36 5.83 8.50 5.32
C VAL A 36 6.99 7.62 4.89
N VAL A 37 7.09 7.35 3.59
CA VAL A 37 8.11 6.49 2.97
C VAL A 37 9.08 7.33 2.15
N ASP A 38 10.34 7.33 2.53
CA ASP A 38 11.41 8.06 1.84
C ASP A 38 12.52 7.13 1.35
N GLU A 39 12.30 6.56 0.16
CA GLU A 39 13.30 5.79 -0.58
C GLU A 39 14.18 6.67 -1.50
N ARG A 40 13.92 7.98 -1.57
CA ARG A 40 14.56 8.91 -2.54
C ARG A 40 15.85 9.54 -2.05
N ALA A 41 16.23 9.31 -0.79
CA ALA A 41 17.48 9.84 -0.24
C ALA A 41 18.69 9.38 -1.09
N THR A 42 19.37 10.35 -1.69
CA THR A 42 20.54 10.11 -2.55
C THR A 42 21.80 9.82 -1.74
N GLU A 43 21.81 10.23 -0.47
CA GLU A 43 22.85 9.91 0.51
C GLU A 43 22.18 9.13 1.65
N VAL A 44 22.62 7.90 1.84
CA VAL A 44 22.15 6.98 2.88
C VAL A 44 23.28 6.83 3.88
N ASP A 45 23.22 7.54 4.99
CA ASP A 45 24.09 7.26 6.13
C ASP A 45 23.56 6.07 6.94
N SER A 46 24.23 5.73 8.04
CA SER A 46 23.82 4.60 8.87
C SER A 46 22.48 4.80 9.58
N GLU A 47 21.98 6.03 9.67
CA GLU A 47 20.80 6.40 10.45
C GLU A 47 19.58 6.68 9.56
N HIS A 48 19.69 6.44 8.24
CA HIS A 48 18.57 6.69 7.33
C HIS A 48 17.43 5.71 7.56
N GLN A 49 16.37 6.21 8.20
CA GLN A 49 15.09 5.53 8.29
C GLN A 49 14.31 5.69 6.98
N VAL A 50 13.94 4.58 6.35
CA VAL A 50 13.07 4.59 5.15
C VAL A 50 11.65 4.98 5.52
N LEU A 51 11.19 4.59 6.71
CA LEU A 51 9.89 4.98 7.27
C LEU A 51 10.11 6.17 8.21
N LYS A 52 9.94 7.39 7.69
CA LYS A 52 10.33 8.63 8.39
C LYS A 52 9.37 9.04 9.50
N GLU A 53 8.08 8.86 9.25
CA GLU A 53 7.02 9.26 10.16
C GLU A 53 5.94 8.18 10.14
N VAL A 54 5.54 7.70 11.31
CA VAL A 54 4.48 6.71 11.45
C VAL A 54 3.48 7.19 12.49
N VAL A 55 2.22 7.28 12.08
CA VAL A 55 1.10 7.61 12.95
C VAL A 55 0.05 6.52 12.79
N ILE A 56 -0.19 5.76 13.87
CA ILE A 56 -1.29 4.80 13.96
C ILE A 56 -2.29 5.33 14.99
N PRO A 57 -3.50 5.73 14.58
CA PRO A 57 -4.55 6.23 15.46
C PRO A 57 -4.94 5.25 16.56
N ALA A 58 -5.40 5.79 17.69
CA ALA A 58 -5.77 5.02 18.88
C ALA A 58 -6.81 3.92 18.61
N ASP A 59 -7.77 4.19 17.72
CA ASP A 59 -8.82 3.25 17.32
C ASP A 59 -8.31 2.09 16.45
N LYS A 60 -7.08 2.17 15.93
CA LYS A 60 -6.45 1.13 15.12
C LYS A 60 -5.43 0.30 15.90
N LEU A 61 -5.10 0.66 17.15
CA LEU A 61 -3.96 0.09 17.88
C LEU A 61 -4.13 -1.36 18.34
N GLU A 62 -5.38 -1.80 18.58
CA GLU A 62 -5.64 -3.08 19.26
C GLU A 62 -4.97 -4.28 18.57
N THR A 63 -5.11 -4.41 17.24
CA THR A 63 -4.53 -5.54 16.51
C THR A 63 -3.02 -5.42 16.35
N TYR A 64 -2.47 -4.20 16.32
CA TYR A 64 -1.02 -3.98 16.36
C TYR A 64 -0.42 -4.39 17.72
N GLN A 65 -1.08 -4.03 18.82
CA GLN A 65 -0.65 -4.40 20.17
C GLN A 65 -0.66 -5.92 20.37
N LEU A 66 -1.72 -6.60 19.95
CA LEU A 66 -1.81 -8.06 20.02
C LEU A 66 -0.76 -8.73 19.12
N CYS A 67 -0.53 -8.18 17.92
CA CYS A 67 0.51 -8.68 17.02
C CYS A 67 1.92 -8.51 17.60
N GLU A 68 2.20 -7.37 18.24
CA GLU A 68 3.50 -7.07 18.83
C GLU A 68 3.84 -8.02 19.99
N ARG A 69 2.87 -8.37 20.82
CA ARG A 69 3.04 -9.37 21.89
C ARG A 69 3.49 -10.73 21.36
N ILE A 70 3.02 -11.11 20.18
CA ILE A 70 3.41 -12.37 19.55
C ILE A 70 4.88 -12.34 19.13
N PHE A 71 5.46 -11.18 18.78
CA PHE A 71 6.84 -11.09 18.29
C PHE A 71 7.87 -11.60 19.30
N ASP A 72 7.63 -11.36 20.60
CA ASP A 72 8.55 -11.75 21.67
C ASP A 72 8.63 -13.28 21.85
N ASN A 73 7.66 -14.02 21.31
CA ASN A 73 7.65 -15.49 21.32
C ASN A 73 8.70 -16.08 20.34
N TYR A 74 9.32 -15.24 19.49
CA TYR A 74 10.18 -15.66 18.39
C TYR A 74 11.60 -15.07 18.54
N ALA A 75 12.45 -15.71 19.36
CA ALA A 75 13.87 -15.38 19.52
C ALA A 75 14.80 -16.28 18.68
N LEU A 76 15.89 -15.71 18.14
CA LEU A 76 16.82 -16.42 17.24
C LEU A 76 17.60 -17.58 17.88
N GLU A 77 18.00 -17.47 19.16
CA GLU A 77 18.79 -18.49 19.87
C GLU A 77 17.96 -19.37 20.81
N ARG A 78 16.63 -19.45 20.63
CA ARG A 78 15.83 -20.41 21.38
C ARG A 78 16.33 -21.83 21.10
N ALA A 79 17.11 -22.35 22.04
CA ALA A 79 17.68 -23.68 22.00
C ALA A 79 16.52 -24.68 22.02
N VAL A 80 16.31 -25.39 20.91
CA VAL A 80 15.41 -26.54 20.78
C VAL A 80 14.01 -26.28 21.36
N ARG A 81 13.09 -25.78 20.52
CA ARG A 81 11.66 -25.66 20.83
C ARG A 81 11.07 -27.02 21.23
N GLU A 82 11.11 -27.36 22.51
CA GLU A 82 10.16 -28.30 23.10
C GLU A 82 9.28 -27.51 24.08
N GLN A 83 8.02 -27.33 23.66
CA GLN A 83 6.87 -26.72 24.33
C GLN A 83 6.64 -25.22 24.09
N VAL A 84 5.83 -24.92 23.06
CA VAL A 84 5.04 -23.68 22.98
C VAL A 84 4.26 -23.56 24.28
N SER A 85 4.36 -22.42 24.97
CA SER A 85 3.70 -22.25 26.25
C SER A 85 2.18 -22.03 26.07
N PRO A 86 1.36 -22.31 27.09
CA PRO A 86 -0.06 -21.95 27.08
C PRO A 86 -0.29 -20.46 26.84
N GLU A 87 0.59 -19.60 27.35
CA GLU A 87 0.55 -18.16 27.17
C GLU A 87 0.81 -17.77 25.71
N GLU A 88 1.85 -18.31 25.08
CA GLU A 88 2.13 -18.09 23.65
C GLU A 88 0.95 -18.53 22.77
N THR A 89 0.36 -19.68 23.10
CA THR A 89 -0.84 -20.18 22.42
C THR A 89 -2.03 -19.24 22.61
N GLN A 90 -2.19 -18.66 23.80
CA GLN A 90 -3.28 -17.73 24.09
C GLN A 90 -3.10 -16.41 23.35
N GLU A 91 -1.88 -15.89 23.25
CA GLU A 91 -1.60 -14.66 22.50
C GLU A 91 -1.91 -14.80 21.00
N GLU A 92 -1.59 -15.95 20.40
CA GLU A 92 -2.01 -16.25 19.03
C GLU A 92 -3.53 -16.28 18.89
N LEU A 93 -4.24 -16.90 19.84
CA LEU A 93 -5.70 -16.99 19.82
C LEU A 93 -6.35 -15.62 20.00
N ASP A 94 -5.86 -14.81 20.94
CA ASP A 94 -6.37 -13.46 21.20
C ASP A 94 -6.21 -12.58 19.95
N PHE A 95 -5.05 -12.64 19.28
CA PHE A 95 -4.84 -11.95 18.02
C PHE A 95 -5.78 -12.45 16.92
N ILE A 96 -5.90 -13.77 16.73
CA ILE A 96 -6.80 -14.34 15.71
C ILE A 96 -8.24 -13.88 15.97
N ASP A 97 -8.72 -13.97 17.20
CA ASP A 97 -10.10 -13.59 17.55
C ASP A 97 -10.37 -12.10 17.30
N ALA A 98 -9.39 -11.23 17.61
CA ALA A 98 -9.48 -9.79 17.37
C ALA A 98 -9.56 -9.44 15.87
N ILE A 99 -8.88 -10.20 14.99
CA ILE A 99 -8.87 -9.90 13.56
C ILE A 99 -10.07 -10.51 12.80
N LEU A 100 -10.71 -11.56 13.30
CA LEU A 100 -11.86 -12.22 12.66
C LEU A 100 -13.03 -11.30 12.25
N PRO A 101 -13.44 -10.28 13.04
CA PRO A 101 -14.51 -9.37 12.66
C PRO A 101 -14.07 -8.29 11.65
N THR A 102 -12.76 -8.11 11.42
CA THR A 102 -12.24 -6.97 10.64
C THR A 102 -12.67 -7.03 9.17
N PRO A 103 -12.86 -5.87 8.50
CA PRO A 103 -13.23 -5.80 7.09
C PRO A 103 -12.33 -6.62 6.14
N PRO A 104 -10.98 -6.56 6.19
CA PRO A 104 -10.14 -7.35 5.28
C PRO A 104 -10.31 -8.86 5.46
N ILE A 105 -10.47 -9.34 6.71
CA ILE A 105 -10.72 -10.76 6.97
C ILE A 105 -12.10 -11.20 6.49
N LYS A 106 -13.13 -10.35 6.62
CA LYS A 106 -14.45 -10.62 6.04
C LYS A 106 -14.43 -10.68 4.51
N LYS A 107 -13.63 -9.83 3.85
CA LYS A 107 -13.42 -9.89 2.39
C LYS A 107 -12.73 -11.19 1.99
N ALA A 108 -11.68 -11.58 2.70
CA ALA A 108 -11.02 -12.86 2.48
C ALA A 108 -11.98 -14.05 2.68
N GLN A 109 -12.79 -14.04 3.75
CA GLN A 109 -13.77 -15.08 4.04
C GLN A 109 -14.78 -15.23 2.89
N GLN A 110 -15.41 -14.14 2.45
CA GLN A 110 -16.39 -14.15 1.34
C GLN A 110 -15.78 -14.72 0.06
N PHE A 111 -14.52 -14.36 -0.23
CA PHE A 111 -13.84 -14.87 -1.41
C PHE A 111 -13.48 -16.35 -1.29
N LEU A 112 -13.05 -16.81 -0.11
CA LEU A 112 -12.76 -18.21 0.17
C LEU A 112 -14.02 -19.07 0.05
N GLU A 113 -15.14 -18.63 0.62
CA GLU A 113 -16.45 -19.29 0.52
C GLU A 113 -16.85 -19.51 -0.94
N ALA A 114 -16.74 -18.44 -1.75
CA ALA A 114 -17.05 -18.50 -3.18
C ALA A 114 -16.05 -19.34 -3.99
N SER A 115 -14.76 -19.32 -3.62
CA SER A 115 -13.70 -20.01 -4.37
C SER A 115 -13.63 -21.50 -4.08
N LEU A 116 -14.01 -21.90 -2.87
CA LEU A 116 -13.92 -23.28 -2.38
C LEU A 116 -15.29 -23.98 -2.32
N ASP A 117 -16.37 -23.24 -2.64
CA ASP A 117 -17.76 -23.72 -2.54
C ASP A 117 -18.08 -24.29 -1.16
N LEU A 118 -17.71 -23.54 -0.10
CA LEU A 118 -18.03 -23.90 1.28
C LEU A 118 -18.62 -22.72 2.04
N THR A 119 -19.34 -23.02 3.11
CA THR A 119 -19.68 -22.05 4.16
C THR A 119 -18.60 -22.06 5.23
N ILE A 120 -18.06 -20.89 5.59
CA ILE A 120 -17.00 -20.78 6.59
C ILE A 120 -17.60 -20.17 7.86
N SER A 121 -17.68 -20.97 8.93
CA SER A 121 -18.00 -20.43 10.26
C SER A 121 -16.85 -19.59 10.81
N GLN A 122 -17.11 -18.75 11.81
CA GLN A 122 -16.04 -18.02 12.49
C GLN A 122 -14.96 -18.96 13.06
N SER A 123 -15.36 -20.09 13.66
CA SER A 123 -14.43 -21.11 14.16
C SER A 123 -13.59 -21.76 13.06
N LEU A 124 -14.19 -22.02 11.89
CA LEU A 124 -13.45 -22.55 10.75
C LEU A 124 -12.49 -21.50 10.18
N MET A 125 -12.90 -20.23 10.11
CA MET A 125 -12.02 -19.14 9.68
C MET A 125 -10.81 -18.98 10.61
N ALA A 126 -11.04 -19.04 11.93
CA ALA A 126 -9.97 -19.02 12.93
C ALA A 126 -8.99 -20.18 12.74
N ALA A 127 -9.50 -21.41 12.57
CA ALA A 127 -8.69 -22.59 12.30
C ALA A 127 -7.92 -22.48 10.99
N MET A 128 -8.52 -21.91 9.94
CA MET A 128 -7.85 -21.68 8.65
C MET A 128 -6.72 -20.65 8.77
N ILE A 129 -6.93 -19.56 9.52
CA ILE A 129 -5.88 -18.57 9.80
C ILE A 129 -4.74 -19.23 10.59
N LYS A 130 -5.08 -19.97 11.66
CA LYS A 130 -4.11 -20.69 12.49
C LYS A 130 -3.27 -21.67 11.68
N GLU A 131 -3.91 -22.56 10.91
CA GLU A 131 -3.22 -23.52 10.03
C GLU A 131 -2.39 -22.81 8.95
N THR A 132 -2.82 -21.65 8.44
CA THR A 132 -2.09 -20.96 7.38
C THR A 132 -0.85 -20.23 7.88
N TRP A 133 -0.92 -19.60 9.05
CA TRP A 133 0.10 -18.67 9.50
C TRP A 133 0.92 -19.18 10.68
N PHE A 134 0.31 -19.93 11.59
CA PHE A 134 0.93 -20.32 12.87
C PHE A 134 1.35 -21.79 12.92
N ASP A 135 0.88 -22.64 12.00
CA ASP A 135 1.37 -24.01 11.89
C ASP A 135 2.88 -24.05 11.68
N MET A 136 3.51 -24.93 12.45
CA MET A 136 4.93 -25.15 12.45
C MET A 136 5.28 -26.30 11.52
N GLY A 137 6.37 -26.16 10.77
CA GLY A 137 6.87 -27.28 9.98
C GLY A 137 8.16 -26.98 9.25
N THR A 138 8.43 -27.83 8.26
CA THR A 138 9.67 -27.82 7.49
C THR A 138 9.45 -27.19 6.12
N ALA A 139 10.42 -26.40 5.67
CA ALA A 139 10.53 -25.97 4.29
C ALA A 139 11.98 -26.12 3.80
N GLY A 140 12.22 -27.15 2.99
CA GLY A 140 13.56 -27.52 2.56
C GLY A 140 14.44 -27.94 3.75
N GLY A 141 15.53 -27.20 3.98
CA GLY A 141 16.48 -27.49 5.06
C GLY A 141 16.18 -26.78 6.39
N GLN A 142 15.15 -25.95 6.47
CA GLN A 142 14.76 -25.25 7.70
C GLN A 142 13.59 -25.99 8.35
N GLN A 143 13.77 -26.35 9.61
CA GLN A 143 12.78 -27.05 10.44
C GLN A 143 12.11 -26.08 11.42
N ASP A 144 10.94 -26.48 11.92
CA ASP A 144 10.25 -25.84 13.05
C ASP A 144 10.02 -24.33 12.90
N ALA A 145 9.57 -23.91 11.72
CA ALA A 145 9.29 -22.50 11.47
C ALA A 145 7.86 -22.30 10.93
N SER A 146 7.20 -21.26 11.41
CA SER A 146 5.85 -20.86 10.99
C SER A 146 5.89 -19.78 9.92
N GLY A 147 4.77 -19.58 9.22
CA GLY A 147 4.62 -18.48 8.26
C GLY A 147 4.63 -17.12 8.96
N PHE A 148 4.05 -17.02 10.14
CA PHE A 148 4.01 -15.82 10.97
C PHE A 148 5.42 -15.40 11.36
N GLU A 149 6.20 -16.32 11.95
CA GLU A 149 7.62 -16.08 12.30
C GLU A 149 8.39 -15.56 11.10
N HIS A 150 8.28 -16.24 9.97
CA HIS A 150 9.08 -15.91 8.80
C HIS A 150 8.67 -14.56 8.17
N VAL A 151 7.37 -14.29 8.04
CA VAL A 151 6.88 -13.09 7.34
C VAL A 151 6.87 -11.88 8.25
N PHE A 152 6.37 -12.01 9.48
CA PHE A 152 6.17 -10.88 10.40
C PHE A 152 7.41 -10.55 11.23
N VAL A 153 8.05 -11.56 11.82
CA VAL A 153 9.18 -11.34 12.75
C VAL A 153 10.52 -11.32 12.02
N GLY A 154 10.68 -12.22 11.05
CA GLY A 154 11.94 -12.51 10.40
C GLY A 154 12.80 -13.51 11.18
N GLU A 155 13.64 -14.23 10.45
CA GLU A 155 14.47 -15.30 11.00
C GLU A 155 15.81 -15.37 10.26
N GLN A 156 16.78 -16.03 10.90
CA GLN A 156 18.01 -16.41 10.22
C GLN A 156 17.71 -17.46 9.15
N SER A 157 18.27 -17.25 7.94
CA SER A 157 18.22 -18.27 6.89
C SER A 157 19.11 -19.47 7.23
N SER A 158 19.08 -20.50 6.37
CA SER A 158 20.04 -21.62 6.42
C SER A 158 21.51 -21.19 6.33
N LYS A 159 21.79 -19.97 5.83
CA LYS A 159 23.11 -19.34 5.89
C LYS A 159 23.19 -18.45 7.13
N ALA A 160 24.17 -18.73 7.99
CA ALA A 160 24.33 -18.09 9.30
C ALA A 160 24.43 -16.56 9.30
N SER A 161 24.90 -15.96 8.22
CA SER A 161 25.06 -14.51 8.07
C SER A 161 23.91 -13.82 7.32
N LYS A 162 22.84 -14.55 6.98
CA LYS A 162 21.79 -14.04 6.11
C LYS A 162 20.41 -14.13 6.77
N ALA A 163 19.63 -13.06 6.66
CA ALA A 163 18.20 -13.08 7.03
C ALA A 163 17.37 -13.76 5.93
N GLY A 164 16.45 -14.65 6.32
CA GLY A 164 15.55 -15.35 5.42
C GLY A 164 14.31 -14.49 5.11
N GLY A 165 13.42 -14.45 6.10
CA GLY A 165 12.13 -13.75 6.07
C GLY A 165 12.23 -12.25 6.30
N TYR A 166 11.33 -11.68 7.09
CA TYR A 166 11.25 -10.24 7.44
C TYR A 166 10.58 -9.40 6.34
N HIS A 167 9.24 -9.34 6.37
CA HIS A 167 8.39 -8.80 5.31
C HIS A 167 7.18 -8.00 5.83
N PHE A 168 7.23 -7.54 7.09
CA PHE A 168 6.20 -6.71 7.68
C PHE A 168 6.72 -5.33 8.06
N TRP A 169 6.11 -4.28 7.50
CA TRP A 169 6.59 -2.90 7.65
C TRP A 169 6.57 -2.41 9.10
N TYR A 170 5.59 -2.84 9.91
CA TYR A 170 5.50 -2.38 11.28
C TYR A 170 6.62 -3.00 12.13
N LYS A 171 6.97 -4.28 11.90
CA LYS A 171 8.16 -4.87 12.54
C LYS A 171 9.44 -4.17 12.09
N TYR A 172 9.54 -3.83 10.81
CA TYR A 172 10.64 -3.01 10.28
C TYR A 172 10.73 -1.68 11.02
N HIS A 173 9.62 -0.94 11.14
CA HIS A 173 9.54 0.32 11.88
C HIS A 173 10.06 0.18 13.31
N LEU A 174 9.60 -0.83 14.05
CA LEU A 174 10.05 -1.07 15.43
C LEU A 174 11.55 -1.38 15.55
N ASP A 175 12.14 -2.08 14.59
CA ASP A 175 13.59 -2.36 14.58
C ASP A 175 14.42 -1.25 13.92
N ASP A 176 13.81 -0.23 13.32
CA ASP A 176 14.48 0.92 12.70
C ASP A 176 14.28 2.17 13.59
N ALA A 177 14.36 1.99 14.91
CA ALA A 177 14.14 3.01 15.95
C ALA A 177 12.75 3.66 16.01
N GLY A 178 11.75 3.04 15.38
CA GLY A 178 10.37 3.52 15.38
C GLY A 178 9.69 3.38 16.73
N GLN A 179 8.80 4.32 17.07
CA GLN A 179 8.01 4.23 18.31
C GLN A 179 7.04 3.04 18.26
N SER A 180 7.00 2.28 19.36
CA SER A 180 5.99 1.25 19.57
C SER A 180 4.65 1.87 19.95
N VAL A 181 3.58 1.18 19.56
CA VAL A 181 2.22 1.50 20.01
C VAL A 181 1.95 1.04 21.46
N ILE A 182 2.84 0.22 22.03
CA ILE A 182 2.83 -0.15 23.45
C ILE A 182 3.66 0.89 24.21
N PRO A 183 3.05 1.64 25.16
CA PRO A 183 3.78 2.66 25.91
C PRO A 183 5.01 2.10 26.64
N GLY A 184 6.17 2.71 26.41
CA GLY A 184 7.44 2.32 27.06
C GLY A 184 8.20 1.18 26.38
N HIS A 185 7.74 0.71 25.22
CA HIS A 185 8.40 -0.32 24.40
C HIS A 185 9.04 0.30 23.15
N ASP A 186 9.73 1.44 23.28
CA ASP A 186 10.31 2.14 22.12
C ASP A 186 11.21 1.22 21.28
N GLY A 187 11.11 1.38 19.96
CA GLY A 187 11.92 0.64 19.01
C GLY A 187 13.41 0.85 19.23
N GLN A 188 14.19 -0.14 18.85
CA GLN A 188 15.64 -0.08 18.92
C GLN A 188 16.17 0.02 17.51
N ASP A 189 17.11 0.93 17.27
CA ASP A 189 17.81 0.95 16.00
C ASP A 189 18.65 -0.33 15.84
N ARG A 190 18.17 -1.22 14.98
CA ARG A 190 18.75 -2.51 14.63
C ARG A 190 18.83 -2.67 13.12
N ILE A 191 18.47 -1.66 12.34
CA ILE A 191 18.38 -1.74 10.89
C ILE A 191 19.36 -0.75 10.29
N GLN A 192 20.18 -1.26 9.39
CA GLN A 192 20.96 -0.40 8.51
C GLN A 192 20.41 -0.57 7.10
N TYR A 193 19.77 0.47 6.58
CA TYR A 193 19.34 0.53 5.19
C TYR A 193 20.55 0.67 4.24
N LEU A 194 20.58 -0.13 3.17
CA LEU A 194 21.68 -0.20 2.21
C LEU A 194 21.23 0.17 0.78
N GLY A 195 20.06 0.81 0.66
CA GLY A 195 19.50 1.30 -0.60
C GLY A 195 18.39 0.43 -1.19
N THR A 196 17.66 1.01 -2.13
CA THR A 196 16.55 0.38 -2.85
C THR A 196 17.03 -0.74 -3.78
N ARG A 197 16.21 -1.76 -4.04
CA ARG A 197 16.53 -2.94 -4.87
C ARG A 197 15.43 -3.30 -5.87
N TYR A 198 14.98 -2.32 -6.65
CA TYR A 198 13.94 -2.49 -7.66
C TYR A 198 14.43 -3.05 -9.00
N GLU A 199 15.73 -3.33 -9.19
CA GLU A 199 16.34 -3.62 -10.49
C GLU A 199 15.78 -4.87 -11.19
N LYS A 200 15.01 -5.70 -10.47
CA LYS A 200 14.32 -6.88 -11.00
C LYS A 200 12.89 -6.60 -11.50
N ALA A 201 12.39 -5.38 -11.30
CA ALA A 201 11.11 -4.93 -11.81
C ALA A 201 11.18 -4.65 -13.33
N LYS A 202 10.03 -4.57 -13.98
CA LYS A 202 9.93 -4.16 -15.39
C LYS A 202 10.16 -2.65 -15.56
N GLU A 203 9.71 -1.85 -14.58
CA GLU A 203 9.84 -0.38 -14.55
C GLU A 203 10.45 0.02 -13.19
N PRO A 204 11.75 -0.30 -12.95
CA PRO A 204 12.40 -0.14 -11.65
C PRO A 204 12.38 1.29 -11.09
N GLU A 205 12.48 2.28 -11.97
CA GLU A 205 12.43 3.72 -11.65
C GLU A 205 11.12 4.14 -11.00
N LYS A 206 10.02 3.42 -11.27
CA LYS A 206 8.71 3.73 -10.67
C LYS A 206 8.52 3.13 -9.30
N GLY A 207 9.37 2.19 -8.89
CA GLY A 207 9.25 1.54 -7.58
C GLY A 207 9.30 2.56 -6.44
N VAL A 208 10.28 3.47 -6.50
CA VAL A 208 10.48 4.54 -5.51
C VAL A 208 9.37 5.60 -5.49
N LEU A 209 8.49 5.59 -6.49
CA LEU A 209 7.34 6.50 -6.59
C LEU A 209 6.07 5.91 -5.98
N VAL A 210 6.08 4.63 -5.59
CA VAL A 210 4.93 3.91 -5.04
C VAL A 210 5.14 3.70 -3.54
N PRO A 211 4.61 4.58 -2.67
CA PRO A 211 4.89 4.52 -1.23
C PRO A 211 4.35 3.25 -0.57
N GLU A 212 3.36 2.56 -1.15
CA GLU A 212 2.77 1.34 -0.59
C GLU A 212 3.71 0.13 -0.65
N VAL A 213 4.88 0.24 -1.28
CA VAL A 213 5.88 -0.83 -1.32
C VAL A 213 7.25 -0.28 -1.05
N VAL A 214 8.04 -1.06 -0.33
CA VAL A 214 9.47 -0.82 -0.16
C VAL A 214 10.19 -2.07 -0.64
N THR A 215 11.24 -1.90 -1.45
CA THR A 215 12.11 -3.00 -1.88
C THR A 215 13.54 -2.57 -1.68
N LEU A 216 14.26 -3.21 -0.76
CA LEU A 216 15.54 -2.70 -0.26
C LEU A 216 16.55 -3.79 0.06
N GLU A 217 17.81 -3.37 0.24
CA GLU A 217 18.86 -4.13 0.90
C GLU A 217 19.05 -3.62 2.32
N LEU A 218 19.25 -4.51 3.30
CA LEU A 218 19.50 -4.12 4.69
C LEU A 218 20.53 -5.01 5.38
N THR A 219 21.12 -4.47 6.45
CA THR A 219 21.67 -5.27 7.55
C THR A 219 20.71 -5.19 8.74
N TRP A 220 20.42 -6.33 9.35
CA TRP A 220 19.61 -6.45 10.56
C TRP A 220 20.46 -6.96 11.72
N HIS A 221 20.47 -6.22 12.82
CA HIS A 221 21.05 -6.58 14.09
C HIS A 221 20.00 -7.33 14.92
N ALA A 222 19.77 -8.58 14.55
CA ALA A 222 18.69 -9.37 15.08
C ALA A 222 18.94 -9.77 16.54
N PRO A 223 17.96 -9.61 17.44
CA PRO A 223 18.11 -9.97 18.85
C PRO A 223 18.26 -11.50 19.00
N LEU A 224 19.17 -11.91 19.88
CA LEU A 224 19.42 -13.32 20.14
C LEU A 224 18.39 -13.96 21.10
N GLY A 225 17.78 -13.17 21.99
CA GLY A 225 16.88 -13.65 23.05
C GLY A 225 16.16 -12.54 23.80
N ASP A 226 15.24 -12.93 24.67
CA ASP A 226 14.34 -12.13 25.52
C ASP A 226 15.10 -11.20 26.48
N GLY A 227 15.53 -10.05 25.95
CA GLY A 227 16.17 -8.99 26.72
C GLY A 227 17.71 -8.97 26.64
N SER A 228 18.32 -9.79 25.77
CA SER A 228 19.76 -9.68 25.53
C SER A 228 20.05 -8.45 24.65
N HIS A 229 20.96 -7.57 25.10
CA HIS A 229 21.56 -6.55 24.21
C HIS A 229 22.44 -7.16 23.11
N ASN A 230 22.67 -8.47 23.15
CA ASN A 230 23.45 -9.15 22.15
C ASN A 230 22.61 -9.35 20.89
N THR A 231 23.16 -8.87 19.78
CA THR A 231 22.55 -9.01 18.47
C THR A 231 23.44 -9.83 17.55
N LYS A 232 22.80 -10.48 16.58
CA LYS A 232 23.48 -11.13 15.47
C LYS A 232 23.27 -10.33 14.22
N ARG A 233 24.37 -9.93 13.59
CA ARG A 233 24.34 -9.25 12.31
C ARG A 233 23.93 -10.22 11.20
N LEU A 234 22.79 -9.95 10.58
CA LEU A 234 22.26 -10.68 9.43
C LEU A 234 22.13 -9.73 8.24
N HIS A 235 22.63 -10.15 7.08
CA HIS A 235 22.49 -9.41 5.83
C HIS A 235 21.28 -9.89 5.05
N LYS A 236 20.48 -8.97 4.50
CA LYS A 236 19.37 -9.28 3.59
C LYS A 236 19.63 -8.57 2.26
N PRO A 237 20.15 -9.28 1.24
CA PRO A 237 20.55 -8.67 -0.03
C PRO A 237 19.37 -8.12 -0.84
N ILE A 238 18.16 -8.63 -0.58
CA ILE A 238 16.92 -8.08 -1.10
C ILE A 238 15.79 -8.47 -0.14
N GLY A 239 15.04 -7.46 0.30
CA GLY A 239 13.81 -7.56 1.06
C GLY A 239 12.75 -6.67 0.48
N GLY A 240 11.53 -6.81 0.98
CA GLY A 240 10.45 -5.92 0.60
C GLY A 240 9.15 -6.29 1.28
N PHE A 241 8.30 -5.29 1.42
CA PHE A 241 7.05 -5.38 2.17
C PHE A 241 6.06 -4.35 1.64
N PHE A 242 4.78 -4.61 1.88
CA PHE A 242 3.77 -3.57 1.73
C PHE A 242 3.87 -2.62 2.91
N VAL A 243 3.79 -1.32 2.67
CA VAL A 243 3.75 -0.28 3.71
C VAL A 243 2.32 0.12 3.97
N GLY A 244 1.98 0.33 5.24
CA GLY A 244 0.65 0.79 5.64
C GLY A 244 -0.44 -0.28 5.69
N CYS A 245 -0.12 -1.51 5.28
CA CYS A 245 -1.02 -2.65 5.44
C CYS A 245 -1.06 -3.10 6.91
N SER A 246 -2.24 -3.28 7.49
CA SER A 246 -2.36 -3.74 8.88
C SER A 246 -1.94 -5.22 9.06
N PRO A 247 -1.74 -5.71 10.29
CA PRO A 247 -1.51 -7.13 10.53
C PRO A 247 -2.57 -8.01 9.88
N GLU A 248 -3.86 -7.70 10.08
CA GLU A 248 -4.99 -8.45 9.52
C GLU A 248 -5.13 -8.32 8.01
N GLY A 249 -4.76 -7.16 7.44
CA GLY A 249 -4.66 -6.97 5.99
C GLY A 249 -3.64 -7.92 5.39
N LEU A 250 -2.45 -8.02 5.98
CA LEU A 250 -1.40 -8.93 5.52
C LEU A 250 -1.80 -10.41 5.69
N ILE A 251 -2.42 -10.75 6.83
CA ILE A 251 -3.00 -12.08 7.08
C ILE A 251 -4.03 -12.43 5.99
N ALA A 252 -4.95 -11.52 5.66
CA ALA A 252 -5.99 -11.72 4.66
C ALA A 252 -5.41 -11.95 3.25
N LEU A 253 -4.45 -11.11 2.83
CA LEU A 253 -3.77 -11.22 1.53
C LEU A 253 -3.08 -12.58 1.37
N GLY A 254 -2.27 -12.97 2.37
CA GLY A 254 -1.57 -14.25 2.31
C GLY A 254 -2.51 -15.45 2.43
N LEU A 255 -3.58 -15.36 3.23
CA LEU A 255 -4.59 -16.41 3.35
C LEU A 255 -5.27 -16.71 2.02
N VAL A 256 -5.77 -15.68 1.32
CA VAL A 256 -6.38 -15.85 -0.01
C VAL A 256 -5.36 -16.40 -1.00
N ARG A 257 -4.14 -15.84 -1.02
CA ARG A 257 -3.09 -16.30 -1.94
C ARG A 257 -2.70 -17.76 -1.71
N CYS A 258 -2.70 -18.22 -0.45
CA CYS A 258 -2.32 -19.57 -0.06
C CYS A 258 -3.41 -20.60 -0.34
N ARG A 259 -4.67 -20.28 -0.02
CA ARG A 259 -5.76 -21.26 -0.04
C ARG A 259 -6.59 -21.29 -1.32
N THR A 260 -6.32 -20.39 -2.27
CA THR A 260 -7.06 -20.33 -3.54
C THR A 260 -6.14 -20.40 -4.76
N GLN A 261 -6.75 -20.51 -5.94
CA GLN A 261 -6.06 -20.38 -7.23
C GLN A 261 -5.98 -18.93 -7.72
N SER A 262 -6.07 -17.95 -6.81
CA SER A 262 -5.91 -16.52 -7.14
C SER A 262 -4.63 -16.25 -7.94
N ASN A 263 -4.69 -15.29 -8.85
CA ASN A 263 -3.55 -14.89 -9.66
C ASN A 263 -2.34 -14.48 -8.81
N LYS A 264 -1.16 -14.90 -9.25
CA LYS A 264 0.11 -14.47 -8.62
C LYS A 264 0.39 -13.00 -8.88
N ILE A 265 -0.05 -12.48 -10.02
CA ILE A 265 0.10 -11.07 -10.39
C ILE A 265 -1.20 -10.36 -10.05
N THR A 266 -1.10 -9.23 -9.36
CA THR A 266 -2.24 -8.40 -9.00
C THR A 266 -1.91 -6.93 -9.17
N ARG A 267 -2.94 -6.07 -9.16
CA ARG A 267 -2.79 -4.63 -9.16
C ARG A 267 -3.43 -4.06 -7.90
N ILE A 268 -2.67 -3.29 -7.15
CA ILE A 268 -3.13 -2.52 -5.99
C ILE A 268 -2.77 -1.05 -6.26
N ASN A 269 -3.74 -0.15 -6.17
CA ASN A 269 -3.57 1.30 -6.39
C ASN A 269 -2.89 1.66 -7.73
N GLY A 270 -3.07 0.85 -8.78
CA GLY A 270 -2.47 1.08 -10.10
C GLY A 270 -1.02 0.59 -10.24
N ALA A 271 -0.41 0.09 -9.17
CA ALA A 271 0.86 -0.63 -9.21
C ALA A 271 0.63 -2.14 -9.37
N GLU A 272 1.45 -2.80 -10.19
CA GLU A 272 1.42 -4.24 -10.44
C GLU A 272 2.44 -4.94 -9.54
N TYR A 273 1.97 -5.94 -8.80
CA TYR A 273 2.77 -6.75 -7.89
C TYR A 273 2.71 -8.21 -8.27
N GLN A 274 3.83 -8.91 -8.09
CA GLN A 274 3.86 -10.35 -7.98
C GLN A 274 3.80 -10.72 -6.50
N LEU A 275 2.74 -11.39 -6.07
CA LEU A 275 2.59 -11.94 -4.73
C LEU A 275 3.31 -13.30 -4.68
N ASP A 276 4.56 -13.26 -4.23
CA ASP A 276 5.36 -14.46 -4.03
C ASP A 276 4.89 -15.20 -2.78
N LEU A 277 4.79 -16.52 -2.92
CA LEU A 277 4.30 -17.42 -1.88
C LEU A 277 5.11 -18.72 -1.96
N HIS A 278 5.66 -19.13 -0.82
CA HIS A 278 6.12 -20.50 -0.60
C HIS A 278 5.34 -21.10 0.56
N ARG A 279 5.19 -22.42 0.55
CA ARG A 279 4.46 -23.20 1.55
C ARG A 279 5.40 -24.12 2.30
N LEU A 280 4.93 -24.66 3.43
CA LEU A 280 5.63 -25.76 4.11
C LEU A 280 5.55 -27.03 3.25
N ASP A 281 6.57 -27.88 3.31
CA ASP A 281 6.75 -29.01 2.39
C ASP A 281 5.58 -30.02 2.45
N ASN A 282 5.06 -30.27 3.64
CA ASN A 282 4.01 -31.26 3.89
C ASN A 282 2.64 -30.64 4.22
N ASN A 283 2.51 -29.31 4.17
CA ASN A 283 1.24 -28.63 4.40
C ASN A 283 1.00 -27.57 3.33
N ARG A 284 0.14 -27.90 2.35
CA ARG A 284 -0.22 -27.00 1.23
C ARG A 284 -1.07 -25.80 1.65
N ASN A 285 -1.59 -25.79 2.86
CA ASN A 285 -2.41 -24.70 3.40
C ASN A 285 -1.60 -23.75 4.29
N ALA A 286 -0.38 -24.15 4.68
CA ALA A 286 0.51 -23.38 5.54
C ALA A 286 1.53 -22.59 4.71
N ILE A 287 1.69 -21.32 5.06
CA ILE A 287 2.65 -20.41 4.46
C ILE A 287 4.02 -20.68 5.06
N ARG A 288 5.04 -20.70 4.21
CA ARG A 288 6.43 -20.53 4.61
C ARG A 288 6.88 -19.08 4.47
N THR A 289 6.58 -18.46 3.33
CA THR A 289 6.87 -17.04 3.10
C THR A 289 5.84 -16.45 2.17
N PHE A 290 5.52 -15.18 2.38
CA PHE A 290 4.62 -14.39 1.55
C PHE A 290 5.12 -12.94 1.54
N PHE A 291 5.29 -12.36 0.36
CA PHE A 291 5.71 -10.96 0.22
C PHE A 291 5.38 -10.40 -1.16
N PRO A 292 5.23 -9.06 -1.27
CA PRO A 292 5.08 -8.41 -2.56
C PRO A 292 6.42 -8.27 -3.27
N ARG A 293 6.39 -8.43 -4.59
CA ARG A 293 7.46 -7.98 -5.48
C ARG A 293 6.89 -6.99 -6.47
N PHE A 294 7.33 -5.75 -6.39
CA PHE A 294 6.97 -4.73 -7.35
C PHE A 294 7.37 -5.15 -8.78
N ARG A 295 6.53 -4.85 -9.76
CA ARG A 295 6.81 -5.11 -11.18
C ARG A 295 6.81 -3.85 -12.02
N ARG A 296 5.80 -3.00 -11.87
CA ARG A 296 5.65 -1.74 -12.62
C ARG A 296 4.48 -0.95 -12.03
N ALA A 297 4.35 0.31 -12.40
CA ALA A 297 3.18 1.09 -12.04
C ALA A 297 2.74 1.98 -13.20
N ASP A 298 1.46 2.25 -13.28
CA ASP A 298 0.92 3.23 -14.23
C ASP A 298 1.13 4.69 -13.70
N VAL A 299 2.08 4.90 -12.77
CA VAL A 299 2.47 6.19 -12.19
C VAL A 299 3.21 7.03 -13.24
N ILE A 300 2.87 8.32 -13.31
CA ILE A 300 3.44 9.30 -14.24
C ILE A 300 4.62 9.98 -13.54
N ASP A 301 5.79 9.98 -14.18
CA ASP A 301 6.95 10.79 -13.77
C ASP A 301 6.56 12.29 -13.83
N ILE A 302 6.69 12.99 -12.71
CA ILE A 302 6.80 14.44 -12.72
C ILE A 302 8.31 14.70 -12.79
N ASP A 303 8.83 14.91 -13.99
CA ASP A 303 10.24 15.28 -14.18
C ASP A 303 10.56 16.56 -13.40
N ASP A 304 11.65 16.50 -12.62
CA ASP A 304 12.31 17.63 -11.98
C ASP A 304 12.72 18.65 -13.06
N ASP A 305 12.04 19.79 -13.13
CA ASP A 305 12.44 20.88 -14.04
C ASP A 305 13.66 21.62 -13.48
N LYS A 306 14.84 21.04 -13.72
CA LYS A 306 16.14 21.74 -13.67
C LYS A 306 16.50 22.22 -15.08
N ASP A 307 15.98 23.36 -15.50
CA ASP A 307 16.69 24.45 -16.18
C ASP A 307 15.70 25.37 -16.91
N LYS A 308 15.51 26.59 -16.39
CA LYS A 308 15.83 27.86 -17.06
C LYS A 308 15.31 29.05 -16.25
N ASP A 309 16.16 29.54 -15.35
CA ASP A 309 16.21 30.97 -15.07
C ASP A 309 16.99 31.66 -16.20
N LYS A 310 16.36 32.64 -16.86
CA LYS A 310 16.95 33.95 -17.18
C LYS A 310 15.91 34.87 -17.82
N ASP A 311 15.52 35.85 -17.01
CA ASP A 311 15.27 37.27 -17.31
C ASP A 311 14.44 37.62 -18.55
N GLU A 312 13.29 38.27 -18.31
CA GLU A 312 13.16 39.70 -18.62
C GLU A 312 12.04 40.36 -17.80
N ASP A 313 12.29 41.61 -17.47
CA ASP A 313 11.70 42.42 -16.40
C ASP A 313 10.60 43.36 -16.94
N GLN A 314 9.75 43.84 -16.01
CA GLN A 314 8.85 45.01 -16.08
C GLN A 314 7.50 44.89 -16.81
N ASP A 315 6.39 45.02 -16.06
CA ASP A 315 5.75 46.33 -15.86
C ASP A 315 4.78 46.30 -14.65
N LYS A 316 4.61 47.47 -14.03
CA LYS A 316 3.78 47.71 -12.84
C LYS A 316 2.37 48.19 -13.22
N ASP A 317 1.44 47.84 -12.32
CA ASP A 317 0.36 48.69 -11.78
C ASP A 317 -1.11 48.42 -12.20
N GLN A 318 -1.93 48.36 -11.14
CA GLN A 318 -3.38 48.57 -10.98
C GLN A 318 -4.40 47.51 -11.49
N THR A 319 -4.96 46.74 -10.53
CA THR A 319 -6.32 46.88 -9.94
C THR A 319 -6.77 45.51 -9.38
N PRO A 320 -7.31 45.40 -8.15
CA PRO A 320 -7.82 44.13 -7.64
C PRO A 320 -9.20 43.86 -8.26
N GLY A 321 -9.19 43.20 -9.41
CA GLY A 321 -10.38 42.85 -10.17
C GLY A 321 -10.40 41.36 -10.52
N ASN A 322 -11.11 40.59 -9.71
CA ASN A 322 -11.81 39.35 -10.07
C ASN A 322 -11.01 38.27 -10.85
N THR A 323 -10.17 37.51 -10.15
CA THR A 323 -9.46 36.32 -10.70
C THR A 323 -9.81 35.03 -9.96
N GLU A 324 -11.07 34.86 -9.54
CA GLU A 324 -11.55 33.57 -8.99
C GLU A 324 -11.97 32.56 -10.08
N SER A 325 -11.99 32.99 -11.35
CA SER A 325 -12.63 32.28 -12.46
C SER A 325 -11.78 31.17 -13.13
N SER A 326 -10.75 30.62 -12.49
CA SER A 326 -10.05 29.43 -13.03
C SER A 326 -9.26 28.64 -11.98
N ARG A 327 -9.83 28.37 -10.80
CA ARG A 327 -9.09 27.63 -9.75
C ARG A 327 -8.77 26.19 -10.15
N PHE A 328 -9.72 25.47 -10.73
CA PHE A 328 -9.54 24.09 -11.14
C PHE A 328 -9.67 23.90 -12.64
N ARG A 329 -8.82 23.04 -13.21
CA ARG A 329 -8.84 22.69 -14.64
C ARG A 329 -8.70 21.20 -14.84
N ILE A 330 -9.35 20.64 -15.85
CA ILE A 330 -9.06 19.27 -16.29
C ILE A 330 -7.80 19.30 -17.15
N VAL A 331 -6.82 18.47 -16.81
CA VAL A 331 -5.55 18.33 -17.56
C VAL A 331 -5.48 17.03 -18.37
N ALA A 332 -6.20 15.99 -17.92
CA ALA A 332 -6.29 14.75 -18.67
C ALA A 332 -7.59 13.98 -18.42
N ALA A 333 -7.96 13.11 -19.35
CA ALA A 333 -9.02 12.13 -19.16
C ALA A 333 -8.74 10.79 -19.87
N MET A 334 -8.99 9.68 -19.18
CA MET A 334 -9.04 8.34 -19.76
C MET A 334 -10.46 8.06 -20.24
N VAL A 335 -10.68 8.15 -21.55
CA VAL A 335 -12.00 8.01 -22.17
C VAL A 335 -12.26 6.59 -22.70
N ASN A 336 -11.22 5.86 -23.08
CA ASN A 336 -11.32 4.50 -23.63
C ASN A 336 -10.31 3.57 -22.96
N PRO A 337 -10.56 3.17 -21.71
CA PRO A 337 -9.74 2.16 -21.04
C PRO A 337 -9.87 0.79 -21.74
N GLN A 338 -8.82 -0.04 -21.66
CA GLN A 338 -8.83 -1.38 -22.24
C GLN A 338 -9.79 -2.32 -21.50
N ASN A 339 -10.65 -3.03 -22.25
CA ASN A 339 -11.54 -4.10 -21.78
C ASN A 339 -11.11 -5.44 -22.40
N PRO A 340 -11.16 -6.60 -21.70
CA PRO A 340 -11.87 -6.86 -20.44
C PRO A 340 -11.02 -6.70 -19.15
N GLU A 341 -9.76 -6.26 -19.24
CA GLU A 341 -8.82 -6.22 -18.09
C GLU A 341 -8.92 -4.94 -17.20
N GLY A 342 -10.14 -4.47 -16.92
CA GLY A 342 -10.41 -3.65 -15.72
C GLY A 342 -9.99 -2.17 -15.73
N GLY A 343 -9.68 -1.56 -16.86
CA GLY A 343 -9.47 -0.10 -16.89
C GLY A 343 -10.78 0.68 -16.67
N ARG A 344 -10.76 1.74 -15.85
CA ARG A 344 -11.90 2.65 -15.63
C ARG A 344 -11.69 3.99 -16.30
N GLU A 345 -12.79 4.63 -16.68
CA GLU A 345 -12.77 6.04 -17.10
C GLU A 345 -12.38 6.90 -15.90
N PHE A 346 -11.46 7.86 -16.10
CA PHE A 346 -11.05 8.80 -15.05
C PHE A 346 -10.72 10.16 -15.63
N ILE A 347 -10.75 11.18 -14.79
CA ILE A 347 -10.43 12.58 -15.12
C ILE A 347 -9.42 13.10 -14.10
N GLN A 348 -8.40 13.79 -14.57
CA GLN A 348 -7.39 14.45 -13.75
C GLN A 348 -7.65 15.95 -13.72
N ILE A 349 -7.80 16.49 -12.51
CA ILE A 349 -8.17 17.88 -12.23
C ILE A 349 -7.02 18.52 -11.47
N ILE A 350 -6.40 19.54 -12.05
CA ILE A 350 -5.34 20.33 -11.41
C ILE A 350 -5.93 21.54 -10.68
N ASN A 351 -5.38 21.91 -9.53
CA ASN A 351 -5.54 23.25 -8.98
C ASN A 351 -4.53 24.20 -9.64
N ALA A 352 -5.01 25.06 -10.53
CA ALA A 352 -4.22 26.05 -11.25
C ALA A 352 -4.09 27.40 -10.52
N SER A 353 -4.63 27.52 -9.30
CA SER A 353 -4.50 28.73 -8.49
C SER A 353 -3.23 28.70 -7.62
N GLN A 354 -2.91 29.83 -6.99
CA GLN A 354 -1.76 29.96 -6.08
C GLN A 354 -2.10 29.55 -4.63
N GLN A 355 -3.32 29.09 -4.35
CA GLN A 355 -3.76 28.72 -3.01
C GLN A 355 -4.43 27.35 -3.01
N THR A 356 -4.31 26.61 -1.90
CA THR A 356 -5.07 25.36 -1.72
C THR A 356 -6.56 25.65 -1.81
N ALA A 357 -7.27 24.87 -2.62
CA ALA A 357 -8.70 25.04 -2.84
C ALA A 357 -9.41 23.70 -2.63
N SER A 358 -10.68 23.73 -2.18
CA SER A 358 -11.50 22.53 -2.08
C SER A 358 -12.28 22.27 -3.37
N LEU A 359 -12.39 21.00 -3.74
CA LEU A 359 -13.27 20.49 -4.79
C LEU A 359 -14.73 20.35 -4.34
N LEU A 360 -15.07 20.65 -3.07
CA LEU A 360 -16.44 20.60 -2.57
C LEU A 360 -17.39 21.38 -3.48
N GLY A 361 -18.44 20.70 -3.93
CA GLY A 361 -19.50 21.28 -4.77
C GLY A 361 -19.13 21.41 -6.26
N TRP A 362 -17.88 21.17 -6.64
CA TRP A 362 -17.52 21.12 -8.06
C TRP A 362 -18.16 19.91 -8.73
N GLN A 363 -18.51 20.06 -10.00
CA GLN A 363 -19.18 19.01 -10.76
C GLN A 363 -18.41 18.68 -12.04
N VAL A 364 -18.20 17.39 -12.25
CA VAL A 364 -17.84 16.85 -13.57
C VAL A 364 -19.11 16.47 -14.31
N VAL A 365 -19.29 17.01 -15.52
CA VAL A 365 -20.40 16.66 -16.41
C VAL A 365 -19.85 15.90 -17.61
N ALA A 366 -20.28 14.65 -17.74
CA ALA A 366 -19.94 13.81 -18.89
C ALA A 366 -20.66 14.28 -20.16
N PRO A 367 -20.18 13.90 -21.37
CA PRO A 367 -20.79 14.32 -22.64
C PRO A 367 -22.26 13.92 -22.79
N ASN A 368 -22.68 12.82 -22.17
CA ASN A 368 -24.06 12.35 -22.17
C ASN A 368 -24.98 13.14 -21.22
N GLY A 369 -24.44 14.13 -20.48
CA GLY A 369 -25.15 14.94 -19.51
C GLY A 369 -25.18 14.38 -18.09
N THR A 370 -24.61 13.20 -17.83
CA THR A 370 -24.46 12.68 -16.46
C THR A 370 -23.58 13.63 -15.64
N ARG A 371 -24.02 13.94 -14.43
CA ARG A 371 -23.32 14.84 -13.51
C ARG A 371 -22.75 14.05 -12.34
N PHE A 372 -21.53 14.37 -11.95
CA PHE A 372 -20.85 13.81 -10.80
C PHE A 372 -20.39 14.94 -9.89
N GLU A 373 -20.82 14.93 -8.64
CA GLU A 373 -20.32 15.85 -7.63
C GLU A 373 -18.99 15.34 -7.08
N LEU A 374 -18.04 16.26 -6.91
CA LEU A 374 -16.73 15.96 -6.35
C LEU A 374 -16.80 16.06 -4.83
N ALA A 375 -16.03 15.19 -4.16
CA ALA A 375 -15.92 15.17 -2.71
C ALA A 375 -15.20 16.43 -2.19
N ASP A 376 -15.39 16.72 -0.89
CA ASP A 376 -14.68 17.79 -0.19
C ASP A 376 -13.21 17.43 -0.02
N ILE A 377 -12.43 17.69 -1.06
CA ILE A 377 -11.01 17.37 -1.15
C ILE A 377 -10.27 18.66 -1.39
N ALA A 378 -9.41 19.03 -0.45
CA ALA A 378 -8.46 20.11 -0.60
C ALA A 378 -7.32 19.68 -1.54
N VAL A 379 -7.02 20.50 -2.55
CA VAL A 379 -5.98 20.25 -3.54
C VAL A 379 -5.02 21.44 -3.49
N ALA A 380 -3.73 21.21 -3.26
CA ALA A 380 -2.74 22.28 -3.18
C ALA A 380 -2.46 22.89 -4.57
N PRO A 381 -1.88 24.11 -4.64
CA PRO A 381 -1.44 24.71 -5.90
C PRO A 381 -0.57 23.76 -6.72
N GLY A 382 -0.95 23.50 -7.97
CA GLY A 382 -0.22 22.59 -8.87
C GLY A 382 -0.56 21.10 -8.71
N ASP A 383 -1.21 20.69 -7.62
CA ASP A 383 -1.58 19.30 -7.41
C ASP A 383 -2.73 18.85 -8.32
N VAL A 384 -2.72 17.55 -8.65
CA VAL A 384 -3.71 16.91 -9.51
C VAL A 384 -4.53 15.90 -8.73
N PHE A 385 -5.85 16.11 -8.66
CA PHE A 385 -6.81 15.15 -8.17
C PHE A 385 -7.30 14.23 -9.28
N LYS A 386 -7.26 12.91 -9.06
CA LYS A 386 -7.78 11.91 -10.00
C LYS A 386 -9.20 11.47 -9.60
N PHE A 387 -10.18 11.94 -10.35
CA PHE A 387 -11.56 11.51 -10.23
C PHE A 387 -11.84 10.26 -11.07
N ILE A 388 -12.10 9.12 -10.42
CA ILE A 388 -12.54 7.89 -11.08
C ILE A 388 -14.04 7.97 -11.31
N VAL A 389 -14.49 7.76 -12.55
CA VAL A 389 -15.90 7.83 -12.91
C VAL A 389 -16.65 6.64 -12.28
N PRO A 390 -17.68 6.86 -11.44
CA PRO A 390 -18.27 5.83 -10.57
C PRO A 390 -19.29 4.90 -11.27
N THR A 391 -19.17 4.68 -12.59
CA THR A 391 -20.08 3.82 -13.36
C THR A 391 -19.33 2.75 -14.16
N SER A 392 -19.91 1.55 -14.22
CA SER A 392 -19.44 0.44 -15.06
C SER A 392 -19.82 0.59 -16.54
N GLN A 393 -20.77 1.48 -16.84
CA GLN A 393 -21.10 1.89 -18.20
C GLN A 393 -20.22 3.08 -18.56
N GLY A 394 -19.40 2.97 -19.62
CA GLY A 394 -18.56 4.08 -20.08
C GLY A 394 -19.41 5.28 -20.50
N VAL A 395 -19.32 6.37 -19.76
CA VAL A 395 -20.09 7.62 -19.95
C VAL A 395 -19.27 8.68 -20.67
N LEU A 396 -17.94 8.50 -20.77
CA LEU A 396 -17.06 9.31 -21.60
C LEU A 396 -16.91 8.71 -23.02
N ARG A 397 -17.11 7.40 -23.17
CA ARG A 397 -17.18 6.58 -24.41
C ARG A 397 -16.89 7.21 -25.79
N ASN A 398 -15.77 6.79 -26.37
CA ASN A 398 -15.43 6.35 -27.76
C ASN A 398 -15.95 7.13 -29.00
N LYS A 399 -16.61 8.27 -28.82
CA LYS A 399 -16.98 9.23 -29.86
C LYS A 399 -16.50 10.62 -29.44
N ALA A 400 -16.59 11.59 -30.34
CA ALA A 400 -16.33 12.97 -29.97
C ALA A 400 -17.29 13.42 -28.86
N GLY A 401 -16.79 14.16 -27.89
CA GLY A 401 -17.55 14.59 -26.72
C GLY A 401 -16.91 15.78 -26.03
N THR A 402 -17.58 16.29 -25.01
CA THR A 402 -17.08 17.39 -24.19
C THR A 402 -17.30 17.03 -22.73
N ILE A 403 -16.21 16.98 -21.96
CA ILE A 403 -16.28 16.91 -20.50
C ILE A 403 -16.41 18.34 -20.00
N ARG A 404 -17.31 18.60 -19.05
CA ARG A 404 -17.42 19.93 -18.44
C ARG A 404 -17.05 19.89 -16.97
N LEU A 405 -16.30 20.88 -16.53
CA LEU A 405 -16.05 21.13 -15.12
C LEU A 405 -16.88 22.36 -14.70
N ARG A 406 -17.77 22.21 -13.73
CA ARG A 406 -18.62 23.30 -13.22
C ARG A 406 -18.24 23.67 -11.79
N SER A 407 -18.23 24.96 -11.49
CA SER A 407 -18.06 25.46 -10.13
C SER A 407 -19.31 25.17 -9.26
N PRO A 408 -19.17 25.20 -7.93
CA PRO A 408 -20.27 24.97 -6.99
C PRO A 408 -21.46 25.91 -7.19
N GLU A 409 -21.18 27.18 -7.52
CA GLU A 409 -22.18 28.23 -7.75
C GLU A 409 -22.84 28.09 -9.14
N GLY A 410 -22.25 27.28 -10.03
CA GLY A 410 -22.74 27.03 -11.39
C GLY A 410 -22.43 28.14 -12.40
N ASP A 411 -21.81 29.22 -11.95
CA ASP A 411 -21.46 30.41 -12.74
C ASP A 411 -20.29 30.16 -13.70
N MET A 412 -19.39 29.22 -13.37
CA MET A 412 -18.28 28.84 -14.23
C MET A 412 -18.47 27.43 -14.80
N VAL A 413 -18.33 27.31 -16.13
CA VAL A 413 -18.35 26.04 -16.84
C VAL A 413 -17.17 26.01 -17.81
N LEU A 414 -16.20 25.13 -17.57
CA LEU A 414 -15.06 24.90 -18.44
C LEU A 414 -15.31 23.67 -19.30
N ASP A 415 -15.18 23.82 -20.61
CA ASP A 415 -15.41 22.77 -21.60
C ASP A 415 -14.09 22.16 -22.08
N TYR A 416 -14.02 20.83 -22.05
CA TYR A 416 -12.86 20.03 -22.46
C TYR A 416 -13.28 19.08 -23.59
N PRO A 417 -13.30 19.59 -24.84
CA PRO A 417 -13.70 18.81 -26.00
C PRO A 417 -12.61 17.82 -26.42
N TYR A 418 -13.02 16.64 -26.85
CA TYR A 418 -12.14 15.65 -27.45
C TYR A 418 -12.77 15.03 -28.69
N SER A 419 -11.94 14.65 -29.65
CA SER A 419 -12.36 14.10 -30.93
C SER A 419 -12.66 12.61 -30.85
N GLY A 420 -13.38 12.10 -31.85
CA GLY A 420 -13.61 10.66 -31.99
C GLY A 420 -12.30 9.87 -32.16
N ASP A 421 -11.30 10.45 -32.82
CA ASP A 421 -9.99 9.80 -33.02
C ASP A 421 -9.18 9.73 -31.71
N GLN A 422 -9.31 10.74 -30.86
CA GLN A 422 -8.75 10.72 -29.51
C GLN A 422 -9.45 9.65 -28.65
N ALA A 423 -10.79 9.62 -28.68
CA ALA A 423 -11.60 8.69 -27.90
C ALA A 423 -11.47 7.23 -28.35
N ARG A 424 -11.02 6.95 -29.58
CA ARG A 424 -10.83 5.56 -30.06
C ARG A 424 -9.50 4.94 -29.64
N LYS A 425 -8.52 5.73 -29.22
CA LYS A 425 -7.21 5.22 -28.79
C LYS A 425 -7.36 4.55 -27.43
N GLU A 426 -7.37 3.23 -27.43
CA GLU A 426 -7.43 2.45 -26.19
C GLU A 426 -6.21 2.72 -25.30
N ASN A 427 -6.48 2.80 -24.00
CA ASN A 427 -5.49 2.98 -22.93
C ASN A 427 -4.56 4.20 -23.10
N LYS A 428 -5.02 5.22 -23.84
CA LYS A 428 -4.29 6.47 -24.03
C LYS A 428 -5.09 7.62 -23.42
N PRO A 429 -4.57 8.31 -22.38
CA PRO A 429 -5.24 9.49 -21.85
C PRO A 429 -5.23 10.62 -22.88
N ILE A 430 -6.32 11.37 -22.91
CA ILE A 430 -6.44 12.61 -23.67
C ILE A 430 -5.92 13.72 -22.78
N LEU A 431 -4.95 14.48 -23.26
CA LEU A 431 -4.40 15.64 -22.56
C LEU A 431 -5.11 16.90 -23.04
N PHE A 432 -5.45 17.78 -22.10
CA PHE A 432 -6.08 19.08 -22.36
C PHE A 432 -5.11 20.18 -21.94
N GLY A 433 -4.85 21.13 -22.85
CA GLY A 433 -3.97 22.29 -22.64
C GLY A 433 -4.65 23.46 -21.97
#